data_AF-A0A377G774-F1
#
_entry.id   AF-A0A377G774-F1
#
_cell.length_a   1.000
_cell.length_b   1.000
_cell.length_c   1.000
_cell.angle_alpha   90.00
_cell.angle_beta   90.00
_cell.angle_gamma   90.00
#
_symmetry.space_group_name_H-M   'P 1'
#
loop_
_entity.id
_entity.type
_entity.pdbx_description
1 polymer ?
#
loop_
_entity_poly.entity_id
_entity_poly.type
_entity_poly.pdbx_seq_one_letter_code
_entity_poly.pdbx_strand_id
1 'polypeptide(L)'
;MHNIELLAIHDQKTNGMAICLKPKVPYIITPSLVHEVRKLQNKIAEQYYTRPWEGVYYILWYLHNDTAPWIGLDYHFIQEALTSHRERQMEHYIETVFELLFINYVGFDLPLINCSIVNRKLSGVSQDFFYVNRINFIKHYSCSNILPFNKLNFNSGIRNTSFPLKLYTRNYFYSYNSIDLKSMKKILSSYRYEPIPKSQQDEIKFLFNQISQETIEKIYQLASEKMNVLKRFALMQSRANNSR
;
A
#
# COMPACT_ATOMS: atom_id res chain seq x y z
N MET A 1 19.34 -18.28 -4.92
CA MET A 1 19.56 -16.83 -4.76
C MET A 1 18.37 -16.23 -4.03
N HIS A 2 18.58 -15.41 -3.01
CA HIS A 2 17.47 -14.74 -2.30
C HIS A 2 16.87 -13.66 -3.21
N ASN A 3 15.67 -13.92 -3.72
CA ASN A 3 14.97 -13.01 -4.63
C ASN A 3 14.21 -11.97 -3.78
N ILE A 4 14.65 -10.70 -3.85
CA ILE A 4 14.18 -9.57 -3.03
C ILE A 4 12.93 -8.94 -3.67
N GLU A 5 11.82 -8.78 -2.94
CA GLU A 5 10.62 -8.05 -3.41
C GLU A 5 10.55 -6.61 -2.90
N LEU A 6 11.27 -6.33 -1.82
CA LEU A 6 11.37 -5.04 -1.15
C LEU A 6 12.81 -4.53 -1.15
N LEU A 7 13.06 -3.43 -1.85
CA LEU A 7 14.34 -2.73 -1.78
C LEU A 7 14.18 -1.44 -0.96
N ALA A 8 14.74 -1.44 0.25
CA ALA A 8 14.79 -0.26 1.11
C ALA A 8 16.10 0.49 0.91
N ILE A 9 16.01 1.79 0.61
CA ILE A 9 17.15 2.69 0.44
C ILE A 9 17.03 3.78 1.51
N HIS A 10 17.95 3.75 2.47
CA HIS A 10 18.03 4.74 3.53
C HIS A 10 18.92 5.91 3.09
N ASP A 11 18.43 7.14 3.20
CA ASP A 11 19.26 8.33 3.03
C ASP A 11 19.47 8.99 4.40
N GLN A 12 20.68 8.83 4.95
CA GLN A 12 21.03 9.38 6.27
C GLN A 12 20.97 10.91 6.32
N LYS A 13 20.94 11.61 5.18
CA LYS A 13 20.95 13.07 5.13
C LYS A 13 19.57 13.71 5.15
N THR A 14 18.48 12.94 5.00
CA THR A 14 17.14 13.51 4.73
C THR A 14 16.02 13.10 5.69
N ASN A 15 16.34 12.55 6.87
CA ASN A 15 15.34 12.08 7.86
C ASN A 15 14.23 11.23 7.20
N GLY A 16 14.62 10.21 6.43
CA GLY A 16 13.67 9.35 5.77
C GLY A 16 14.27 8.16 5.03
N MET A 17 13.37 7.34 4.51
CA MET A 17 13.68 6.13 3.76
C MET A 17 12.82 6.07 2.50
N ALA A 18 13.45 5.74 1.37
CA ALA A 18 12.74 5.41 0.15
C ALA A 18 12.60 3.88 0.05
N ILE A 19 11.39 3.40 -0.19
CA ILE A 19 11.10 1.98 -0.31
C ILE A 19 10.57 1.70 -1.70
N CYS A 20 11.37 0.98 -2.47
CA CYS A 20 11.03 0.50 -3.79
C CYS A 20 10.42 -0.89 -3.68
N LEU A 21 9.17 -1.02 -4.10
CA LEU A 21 8.50 -2.30 -4.27
C LEU A 21 8.86 -2.84 -5.66
N LYS A 22 9.47 -4.03 -5.69
CA LYS A 22 9.87 -4.76 -6.89
C LYS A 22 9.34 -6.21 -6.81
N PRO A 23 8.01 -6.42 -6.80
CA PRO A 23 7.43 -7.75 -6.66
C PRO A 23 7.89 -8.68 -7.79
N LYS A 24 8.11 -9.97 -7.48
CA LYS A 24 8.59 -11.00 -8.44
C LYS A 24 7.58 -11.28 -9.53
N VAL A 25 6.33 -11.37 -9.11
CA VAL A 25 5.16 -11.51 -9.98
C VAL A 25 4.66 -10.10 -10.26
N PRO A 26 4.45 -9.72 -11.54
CA PRO A 26 3.66 -8.55 -11.92
C PRO A 26 2.48 -8.27 -11.00
N TYR A 27 2.80 -7.45 -10.01
CA TYR A 27 1.91 -6.60 -9.25
C TYR A 27 0.74 -7.33 -8.61
N ILE A 28 1.09 -7.97 -7.49
CA ILE A 28 0.16 -8.49 -6.50
C ILE A 28 0.79 -8.29 -5.12
N ILE A 29 -0.01 -8.05 -4.08
CA ILE A 29 0.49 -8.06 -2.70
C ILE A 29 0.69 -9.52 -2.31
N THR A 30 1.86 -10.09 -2.54
CA THR A 30 2.14 -11.50 -2.24
C THR A 30 2.36 -11.71 -0.73
N PRO A 31 2.18 -12.94 -0.21
CA PRO A 31 2.53 -13.24 1.19
C PRO A 31 3.99 -12.90 1.54
N SER A 32 4.93 -13.13 0.61
CA SER A 32 6.34 -12.79 0.81
C SER A 32 6.57 -11.29 0.88
N LEU A 33 5.93 -10.49 0.03
CA LEU A 33 6.03 -9.03 0.08
C LEU A 33 5.45 -8.49 1.39
N VAL A 34 4.30 -9.01 1.83
CA VAL A 34 3.69 -8.64 3.11
C VAL A 34 4.66 -8.91 4.26
N HIS A 35 5.28 -10.10 4.27
CA HIS A 35 6.28 -10.46 5.27
C HIS A 35 7.49 -9.51 5.26
N GLU A 36 8.05 -9.21 4.09
CA GLU A 36 9.20 -8.29 3.94
C GLU A 36 8.84 -6.88 4.43
N VAL A 37 7.65 -6.38 4.10
CA VAL A 37 7.17 -5.07 4.56
C VAL A 37 6.98 -5.06 6.08
N ARG A 38 6.33 -6.06 6.67
CA ARG A 38 6.14 -6.14 8.13
C ARG A 38 7.49 -6.19 8.85
N LYS A 39 8.46 -6.95 8.32
CA LYS A 39 9.82 -7.01 8.87
C LYS A 39 10.51 -5.64 8.86
N LEU A 40 10.40 -4.89 7.76
CA LEU A 40 10.95 -3.54 7.67
C LEU A 40 10.27 -2.58 8.64
N GLN A 41 8.94 -2.60 8.67
CA GLN A 41 8.11 -1.81 9.56
C GLN A 41 8.46 -2.04 11.04
N ASN A 42 8.62 -3.30 11.46
CA ASN A 42 9.04 -3.64 12.82
C ASN A 42 10.46 -3.14 13.11
N LYS A 43 11.39 -3.30 12.17
CA LYS A 43 12.75 -2.78 12.30
C LYS A 43 12.80 -1.27 12.49
N ILE A 44 11.95 -0.52 11.79
CA ILE A 44 11.86 0.95 11.94
C ILE A 44 11.37 1.30 13.35
N ALA A 45 10.36 0.59 13.86
CA ALA A 45 9.88 0.79 15.21
C ALA A 45 10.95 0.45 16.27
N GLU A 46 11.62 -0.69 16.14
CA GLU A 46 12.73 -1.09 17.03
C GLU A 46 13.86 -0.05 17.05
N GLN A 47 14.21 0.49 15.88
CA GLN A 47 15.21 1.55 15.77
C GLN A 47 14.79 2.81 16.54
N TYR A 48 13.53 3.22 16.43
CA TYR A 48 13.01 4.36 17.21
C TYR A 48 13.08 4.11 18.71
N TYR A 49 12.59 2.96 19.19
CA TYR A 49 12.57 2.67 20.61
C TYR A 49 13.98 2.52 21.21
N THR A 50 14.95 2.10 20.41
CA THR A 50 16.36 2.01 20.83
C THR A 50 17.05 3.38 20.81
N ARG A 51 16.78 4.17 19.76
CA ARG A 51 17.36 5.51 19.58
C ARG A 51 16.34 6.43 18.91
N PRO A 52 15.53 7.15 19.69
CA PRO A 52 14.54 8.06 19.14
C PRO A 52 15.19 9.12 18.26
N TRP A 53 14.58 9.40 17.11
CA TRP A 53 14.97 10.52 16.26
C TRP A 53 14.16 11.77 16.60
N GLU A 54 14.73 12.93 16.27
CA GLU A 54 14.03 14.20 16.38
C GLU A 54 13.31 14.56 15.07
N GLY A 55 12.15 15.20 15.20
CA GLY A 55 11.34 15.62 14.06
C GLY A 55 10.62 14.46 13.37
N VAL A 56 10.23 14.71 12.11
CA VAL A 56 9.41 13.77 11.33
C VAL A 56 10.30 12.88 10.47
N TYR A 57 10.07 11.57 10.55
CA TYR A 57 10.68 10.59 9.66
C TYR A 57 9.75 10.26 8.49
N TYR A 58 10.21 10.43 7.25
CA TYR A 58 9.40 10.18 6.06
C TYR A 58 9.69 8.81 5.46
N ILE A 59 8.66 7.99 5.25
CA ILE A 59 8.76 6.76 4.45
C ILE A 59 8.14 7.01 3.09
N LEU A 60 8.92 6.88 2.01
CA LEU A 60 8.47 7.09 0.64
C LEU A 60 8.32 5.74 -0.09
N TRP A 61 7.08 5.27 -0.19
CA TRP A 61 6.72 4.06 -0.94
C TRP A 61 6.58 4.35 -2.43
N TYR A 62 7.23 3.56 -3.29
CA TYR A 62 7.06 3.66 -4.74
C TYR A 62 7.21 2.30 -5.44
N LEU A 63 6.63 2.18 -6.63
CA LEU A 63 6.79 1.00 -7.49
C LEU A 63 7.98 1.18 -8.42
N HIS A 64 8.81 0.14 -8.56
CA HIS A 64 9.85 0.08 -9.59
C HIS A 64 9.26 0.33 -10.98
N ASN A 65 9.93 1.15 -11.80
CA ASN A 65 9.48 1.52 -13.16
C ASN A 65 9.34 0.29 -14.04
N ASP A 66 8.11 -0.13 -14.25
CA ASP A 66 7.78 -1.33 -15.00
C ASP A 66 6.28 -1.19 -15.40
N THR A 67 5.80 -1.64 -16.56
CA THR A 67 4.55 -1.07 -17.16
C THR A 67 3.24 -1.83 -16.85
N ALA A 68 3.29 -2.97 -16.16
CA ALA A 68 2.08 -3.77 -15.96
C ALA A 68 1.23 -3.31 -14.75
N PRO A 69 -0.09 -3.55 -14.80
CA PRO A 69 -1.05 -3.06 -13.80
C PRO A 69 -0.96 -3.81 -12.46
N TRP A 70 -1.18 -3.11 -11.33
CA TRP A 70 -1.24 -3.70 -9.97
C TRP A 70 -2.63 -4.17 -9.60
N ILE A 71 -2.78 -5.50 -9.46
CA ILE A 71 -4.07 -6.19 -9.31
C ILE A 71 -4.17 -6.90 -7.95
N GLY A 72 -4.27 -6.10 -6.88
CA GLY A 72 -4.81 -6.51 -5.58
C GLY A 72 -4.08 -7.64 -4.84
N LEU A 73 -4.87 -8.60 -4.34
CA LEU A 73 -4.45 -9.77 -3.55
C LEU A 73 -3.95 -10.92 -4.44
N ASP A 74 -3.13 -11.81 -3.87
CA ASP A 74 -2.61 -13.02 -4.52
C ASP A 74 -3.68 -14.10 -4.68
N TYR A 75 -4.45 -14.01 -5.78
CA TYR A 75 -5.48 -14.98 -6.10
C TYR A 75 -4.90 -16.33 -6.50
N HIS A 76 -3.64 -16.40 -6.96
CA HIS A 76 -2.96 -17.67 -7.14
C HIS A 76 -2.75 -18.36 -5.80
N PHE A 77 -2.15 -17.67 -4.82
CA PHE A 77 -1.97 -18.18 -3.47
C PHE A 77 -3.31 -18.53 -2.80
N ILE A 78 -4.31 -17.65 -2.89
CA ILE A 78 -5.66 -17.89 -2.34
C ILE A 78 -6.27 -19.16 -2.95
N GLN A 79 -6.24 -19.28 -4.28
CA GLN A 79 -6.83 -20.43 -4.96
C GLN A 79 -6.09 -21.73 -4.62
N GLU A 80 -4.76 -21.70 -4.58
CA GLU A 80 -3.93 -22.85 -4.19
C GLU A 80 -4.24 -23.28 -2.76
N ALA A 81 -4.31 -22.34 -1.82
CA ALA A 81 -4.61 -22.59 -0.41
C ALA A 81 -5.98 -23.24 -0.24
N LEU A 82 -7.02 -22.72 -0.90
CA LEU A 82 -8.37 -23.30 -0.89
C LEU A 82 -8.39 -24.73 -1.46
N THR A 83 -7.74 -24.95 -2.61
CA THR A 83 -7.73 -26.29 -3.24
C THR A 83 -6.87 -27.31 -2.52
N SER A 84 -5.95 -26.86 -1.65
CA SER A 84 -5.05 -27.71 -0.88
C SER A 84 -5.47 -27.87 0.59
N HIS A 85 -6.65 -27.40 0.98
CA HIS A 85 -7.12 -27.40 2.37
C HIS A 85 -6.17 -26.69 3.36
N ARG A 86 -5.66 -25.53 2.93
CA ARG A 86 -4.77 -24.63 3.71
C ARG A 86 -5.44 -23.28 3.97
N GLU A 87 -6.73 -23.30 4.26
CA GLU A 87 -7.59 -22.14 4.47
C GLU A 87 -7.01 -21.15 5.50
N ARG A 88 -6.47 -21.64 6.61
CA ARG A 88 -5.82 -20.80 7.63
C ARG A 88 -4.65 -19.98 7.09
N GLN A 89 -3.92 -20.49 6.09
CA GLN A 89 -2.81 -19.74 5.48
C GLN A 89 -3.34 -18.58 4.63
N MET A 90 -4.48 -18.79 3.96
CA MET A 90 -5.17 -17.75 3.20
C MET A 90 -5.73 -16.67 4.14
N GLU A 91 -6.44 -17.06 5.20
CA GLU A 91 -6.99 -16.15 6.21
C GLU A 91 -5.87 -15.27 6.79
N HIS A 92 -4.80 -15.91 7.30
CA HIS A 92 -3.66 -15.21 7.88
C HIS A 92 -2.99 -14.23 6.89
N TYR A 93 -2.85 -14.63 5.63
CA TYR A 93 -2.32 -13.75 4.59
C TYR A 93 -3.19 -12.50 4.42
N ILE A 94 -4.51 -12.65 4.32
CA ILE A 94 -5.42 -11.51 4.16
C ILE A 94 -5.38 -10.61 5.39
N GLU A 95 -5.47 -11.18 6.59
CA GLU A 95 -5.37 -10.42 7.84
C GLU A 95 -4.09 -9.60 7.93
N THR A 96 -2.95 -10.20 7.55
CA THR A 96 -1.65 -9.52 7.59
C THR A 96 -1.58 -8.39 6.55
N VAL A 97 -2.24 -8.53 5.39
CA VAL A 97 -2.38 -7.43 4.42
C VAL A 97 -3.11 -6.25 5.09
N PHE A 98 -4.26 -6.48 5.72
CA PHE A 98 -5.03 -5.41 6.35
C PHE A 98 -4.33 -4.80 7.57
N GLU A 99 -3.60 -5.60 8.36
CA GLU A 99 -2.75 -5.11 9.45
C GLU A 99 -1.66 -4.16 8.94
N LEU A 100 -0.99 -4.53 7.84
CA LEU A 100 0.01 -3.70 7.20
C LEU A 100 -0.58 -2.36 6.75
N LEU A 101 -1.77 -2.38 6.12
CA LEU A 101 -2.44 -1.16 5.64
C LEU A 101 -2.84 -0.25 6.80
N PHE A 102 -3.34 -0.83 7.89
CA PHE A 102 -3.62 -0.11 9.13
C PHE A 102 -2.35 0.57 9.66
N ILE A 103 -1.24 -0.15 9.70
CA ILE A 103 0.05 0.40 10.15
C ILE A 103 0.54 1.52 9.25
N ASN A 104 0.41 1.38 7.93
CA ASN A 104 0.74 2.43 6.97
C ASN A 104 -0.10 3.70 7.23
N TYR A 105 -1.37 3.52 7.60
CA TYR A 105 -2.27 4.61 7.94
C TYR A 105 -1.89 5.34 9.24
N VAL A 106 -1.61 4.60 10.32
CA VAL A 106 -1.36 5.19 11.66
C VAL A 106 0.10 5.53 11.96
N GLY A 107 1.06 4.94 11.22
CA GLY A 107 2.49 5.24 11.38
C GLY A 107 3.10 4.74 12.69
N PHE A 108 2.62 3.62 13.25
CA PHE A 108 3.10 3.03 14.52
C PHE A 108 3.00 3.91 15.77
N ASP A 109 2.22 4.98 15.74
CA ASP A 109 2.25 6.00 16.80
C ASP A 109 3.64 6.66 16.97
N LEU A 110 4.48 6.57 15.93
CA LEU A 110 5.79 7.19 15.85
C LEU A 110 5.66 8.53 15.11
N PRO A 111 6.61 9.48 15.31
CA PRO A 111 6.68 10.71 14.52
C PRO A 111 7.15 10.41 13.09
N LEU A 112 6.27 9.73 12.35
CA LEU A 112 6.51 9.12 11.06
C LEU A 112 5.37 9.44 10.10
N ILE A 113 5.71 9.80 8.86
CA ILE A 113 4.73 10.05 7.80
C ILE A 113 5.01 9.08 6.65
N ASN A 114 4.09 8.15 6.43
CA ASN A 114 4.06 7.35 5.21
C ASN A 114 3.61 8.20 4.04
N CYS A 115 4.34 8.09 2.93
CA CYS A 115 4.17 8.83 1.71
C CYS A 115 4.19 7.89 0.51
N SER A 116 3.52 8.24 -0.58
CA SER A 116 3.45 7.43 -1.81
C SER A 116 3.89 8.20 -3.04
N ILE A 117 4.61 7.55 -3.94
CA ILE A 117 4.80 8.00 -5.33
C ILE A 117 4.19 6.93 -6.25
N VAL A 118 3.03 7.25 -6.80
CA VAL A 118 2.24 6.38 -7.67
C VAL A 118 2.45 6.82 -9.11
N ASN A 119 3.36 6.14 -9.81
CA ASN A 119 3.68 6.41 -11.21
C ASN A 119 2.73 5.72 -12.20
N ARG A 120 1.73 4.98 -11.70
CA ARG A 120 0.80 4.23 -12.54
C ARG A 120 -0.62 4.09 -12.04
N LYS A 121 -1.52 3.63 -12.91
CA LYS A 121 -2.88 3.25 -12.51
C LYS A 121 -2.84 2.00 -11.63
N LEU A 122 -3.54 2.07 -10.50
CA LEU A 122 -3.69 1.01 -9.51
C LEU A 122 -5.18 0.75 -9.29
N SER A 123 -5.53 -0.43 -8.77
CA SER A 123 -6.91 -0.75 -8.39
C SER A 123 -6.97 -1.65 -7.16
N GLY A 124 -8.13 -1.64 -6.50
CA GLY A 124 -8.41 -2.48 -5.32
C GLY A 124 -7.41 -2.25 -4.18
N VAL A 125 -7.11 -3.31 -3.43
CA VAL A 125 -6.24 -3.24 -2.24
C VAL A 125 -4.82 -2.71 -2.55
N SER A 126 -4.33 -2.91 -3.78
CA SER A 126 -3.05 -2.34 -4.23
C SER A 126 -3.07 -0.81 -4.35
N GLN A 127 -4.20 -0.24 -4.77
CA GLN A 127 -4.40 1.20 -4.73
C GLN A 127 -4.43 1.68 -3.28
N ASP A 128 -5.14 0.97 -2.42
CA ASP A 128 -5.30 1.35 -1.02
C ASP A 128 -3.96 1.30 -0.28
N PHE A 129 -3.07 0.35 -0.59
CA PHE A 129 -1.69 0.30 -0.08
C PHE A 129 -0.97 1.65 -0.16
N PHE A 130 -1.14 2.35 -1.27
CA PHE A 130 -0.59 3.69 -1.41
C PHE A 130 -1.53 4.74 -0.84
N TYR A 131 -2.82 4.69 -1.16
CA TYR A 131 -3.71 5.82 -0.91
C TYR A 131 -4.07 6.00 0.57
N VAL A 132 -3.88 4.98 1.41
CA VAL A 132 -3.99 5.10 2.87
C VAL A 132 -2.82 5.86 3.49
N ASN A 133 -1.71 6.05 2.77
CA ASN A 133 -0.59 6.85 3.24
C ASN A 133 -0.99 8.34 3.34
N ARG A 134 -0.36 9.06 4.27
CA ARG A 134 -0.74 10.44 4.63
C ARG A 134 -0.51 11.44 3.50
N ILE A 135 0.54 11.27 2.69
CA ILE A 135 0.85 12.16 1.55
C ILE A 135 1.07 11.33 0.28
N ASN A 136 0.29 11.59 -0.77
CA ASN A 136 0.27 10.79 -1.99
C ASN A 136 0.55 11.65 -3.22
N PHE A 137 1.62 11.34 -3.94
CA PHE A 137 1.93 11.90 -5.25
C PHE A 137 1.48 10.90 -6.32
N ILE A 138 0.51 11.29 -7.14
CA ILE A 138 -0.12 10.44 -8.15
C ILE A 138 0.18 11.00 -9.53
N LYS A 139 0.72 10.16 -10.42
CA LYS A 139 1.00 10.60 -11.79
C LYS A 139 -0.30 10.92 -12.51
N HIS A 140 -0.37 12.13 -13.04
CA HIS A 140 -1.43 12.53 -13.93
C HIS A 140 -0.99 12.29 -15.37
N TYR A 141 -1.84 11.60 -16.13
CA TYR A 141 -1.51 11.16 -17.48
C TYR A 141 -1.98 12.13 -18.56
N SER A 142 -2.88 13.07 -18.24
CA SER A 142 -3.31 14.12 -19.16
C SER A 142 -2.43 15.37 -19.01
N CYS A 143 -1.88 15.82 -20.14
CA CYS A 143 -0.83 16.82 -20.21
C CYS A 143 -1.37 18.27 -20.31
N SER A 144 -2.38 18.64 -19.50
CA SER A 144 -3.02 19.96 -19.62
C SER A 144 -2.55 21.00 -18.60
N ASN A 145 -1.82 20.60 -17.56
CA ASN A 145 -1.49 21.51 -16.45
C ASN A 145 -0.03 21.98 -16.49
N ILE A 146 0.16 23.29 -16.37
CA ILE A 146 1.46 23.98 -16.40
C ILE A 146 2.25 23.78 -15.09
N LEU A 147 1.57 23.55 -13.96
CA LEU A 147 2.21 23.36 -12.66
C LEU A 147 2.75 21.93 -12.47
N PRO A 148 3.93 21.75 -11.86
CA PRO A 148 4.53 20.44 -11.64
C PRO A 148 3.71 19.57 -10.67
N PHE A 149 2.99 20.20 -9.73
CA PHE A 149 2.08 19.54 -8.79
C PHE A 149 0.76 20.30 -8.66
N ASN A 150 -0.36 19.58 -8.59
CA ASN A 150 -1.66 20.15 -8.23
C ASN A 150 -2.29 19.35 -7.10
N LYS A 151 -2.87 20.02 -6.10
CA LYS A 151 -3.60 19.34 -5.03
C LYS A 151 -4.88 18.73 -5.61
N LEU A 152 -5.11 17.45 -5.36
CA LEU A 152 -6.29 16.73 -5.81
C LEU A 152 -7.35 16.71 -4.70
N ASN A 153 -8.61 16.92 -5.07
CA ASN A 153 -9.73 16.60 -4.20
C ASN A 153 -10.05 15.11 -4.39
N PHE A 154 -9.92 14.34 -3.30
CA PHE A 154 -10.13 12.89 -3.31
C PHE A 154 -11.52 12.52 -3.86
N ASN A 155 -12.56 13.25 -3.44
CA ASN A 155 -13.96 12.95 -3.76
C ASN A 155 -14.31 13.11 -5.25
N SER A 156 -13.58 13.96 -5.98
CA SER A 156 -13.84 14.18 -7.42
C SER A 156 -12.91 13.38 -8.33
N GLY A 157 -11.76 12.91 -7.81
CA GLY A 157 -10.69 12.32 -8.63
C GLY A 157 -10.47 10.82 -8.46
N ILE A 158 -10.91 10.22 -7.35
CA ILE A 158 -10.61 8.81 -7.01
C ILE A 158 -11.91 8.03 -6.83
N ARG A 159 -12.08 6.97 -7.63
CA ARG A 159 -13.25 6.06 -7.61
C ARG A 159 -12.81 4.66 -7.21
N ASN A 160 -13.76 3.84 -6.75
CA ASN A 160 -13.58 2.41 -6.47
C ASN A 160 -12.54 2.07 -5.40
N THR A 161 -12.64 2.69 -4.22
CA THR A 161 -11.78 2.38 -3.07
C THR A 161 -12.35 1.23 -2.24
N SER A 162 -11.50 0.40 -1.64
CA SER A 162 -11.98 -0.72 -0.80
C SER A 162 -12.40 -0.29 0.60
N PHE A 163 -12.00 0.92 1.02
CA PHE A 163 -12.28 1.48 2.34
C PHE A 163 -13.31 2.62 2.27
N PRO A 164 -14.06 2.89 3.35
CA PRO A 164 -14.92 4.05 3.46
C PRO A 164 -14.16 5.36 3.23
N LEU A 165 -14.80 6.32 2.53
CA LEU A 165 -14.20 7.61 2.15
C LEU A 165 -13.55 8.36 3.33
N LYS A 166 -14.13 8.24 4.54
CA LYS A 166 -13.61 8.86 5.76
C LYS A 166 -12.15 8.51 6.09
N LEU A 167 -11.64 7.35 5.65
CA LEU A 167 -10.24 7.01 5.88
C LEU A 167 -9.33 7.89 5.02
N TYR A 168 -9.74 8.23 3.81
CA TYR A 168 -8.92 9.01 2.88
C TYR A 168 -8.98 10.52 3.08
N THR A 169 -9.98 11.05 3.78
CA THR A 169 -10.15 12.51 3.95
C THR A 169 -9.02 13.15 4.77
N ARG A 170 -8.32 12.35 5.58
CA ARG A 170 -7.12 12.77 6.30
C ARG A 170 -5.87 12.79 5.42
N ASN A 171 -5.91 12.22 4.22
CA ASN A 171 -4.73 12.09 3.38
C ASN A 171 -4.66 13.25 2.38
N TYR A 172 -3.44 13.64 2.04
CA TYR A 172 -3.17 14.70 1.07
C TYR A 172 -2.80 14.07 -0.27
N PHE A 173 -3.50 14.49 -1.33
CA PHE A 173 -3.30 13.96 -2.67
C PHE A 173 -2.80 15.05 -3.59
N TYR A 174 -1.78 14.73 -4.37
CA TYR A 174 -1.15 15.63 -5.33
C TYR A 174 -1.01 14.92 -6.66
N SER A 175 -1.47 15.53 -7.74
CA SER A 175 -1.12 15.09 -9.08
C SER A 175 0.25 15.61 -9.48
N TYR A 176 1.00 14.83 -10.27
CA TYR A 176 2.24 15.28 -10.90
C TYR A 176 2.36 14.81 -12.35
N ASN A 177 2.97 15.62 -13.21
CA ASN A 177 3.22 15.25 -14.62
C ASN A 177 4.60 14.63 -14.80
N SER A 178 5.62 15.23 -14.18
CA SER A 178 7.01 14.79 -14.14
C SER A 178 7.50 14.75 -12.70
N ILE A 179 8.49 13.88 -12.43
CA ILE A 179 9.09 13.81 -11.09
C ILE A 179 9.94 15.05 -10.87
N ASP A 180 9.53 15.91 -9.94
CA ASP A 180 10.34 17.00 -9.41
C ASP A 180 10.52 16.81 -7.89
N LEU A 181 11.68 16.27 -7.54
CA LEU A 181 12.05 15.96 -6.15
C LEU A 181 12.16 17.21 -5.27
N LYS A 182 12.51 18.37 -5.83
CA LYS A 182 12.65 19.61 -5.07
C LYS A 182 11.27 20.09 -4.62
N SER A 183 10.29 20.05 -5.52
CA SER A 183 8.91 20.37 -5.21
C SER A 183 8.27 19.35 -4.26
N MET A 184 8.52 18.04 -4.45
CA MET A 184 8.06 17.01 -3.50
C MET A 184 8.61 17.25 -2.09
N LYS A 185 9.92 17.53 -1.96
CA LYS A 185 10.55 17.86 -0.67
C LYS A 185 9.91 19.08 -0.02
N LYS A 186 9.66 20.14 -0.79
CA LYS A 186 8.98 21.35 -0.30
C LYS A 186 7.57 21.01 0.23
N ILE A 187 6.81 20.21 -0.51
CA ILE A 187 5.49 19.75 -0.08
C ILE A 187 5.59 18.95 1.22
N LEU A 188 6.47 17.95 1.29
CA LEU A 188 6.66 17.12 2.49
C LEU A 188 7.02 17.97 3.72
N SER A 189 7.95 18.92 3.57
CA SER A 189 8.38 19.83 4.64
C SER A 189 7.30 20.80 5.12
N SER A 190 6.24 21.02 4.32
CA SER A 190 5.13 21.89 4.71
C SER A 190 4.14 21.21 5.67
N TYR A 191 4.22 19.89 5.81
CA TYR A 191 3.35 19.11 6.69
C TYR A 191 4.01 18.84 8.03
N ARG A 192 3.25 19.09 9.10
CA ARG A 192 3.59 18.66 10.45
C ARG A 192 3.05 17.27 10.71
N TYR A 193 3.74 16.53 11.56
CA TYR A 193 3.20 15.30 12.11
C TYR A 193 2.05 15.62 13.06
N GLU A 194 0.94 14.93 12.87
CA GLU A 194 -0.27 15.04 13.67
C GLU A 194 -0.64 13.64 14.17
N PRO A 195 -0.37 13.31 15.45
CA PRO A 195 -0.69 11.99 15.98
C PRO A 195 -2.20 11.75 15.93
N ILE A 196 -2.58 10.50 15.69
CA ILE A 196 -3.98 10.10 15.74
C ILE A 196 -4.33 9.80 17.20
N PRO A 197 -5.38 10.41 17.79
CA PRO A 197 -5.79 10.06 19.14
C PRO A 197 -6.08 8.56 19.28
N LYS A 198 -5.73 7.97 20.42
CA LYS A 198 -5.82 6.52 20.65
C LYS A 198 -7.22 5.95 20.38
N SER A 199 -8.27 6.64 20.84
CA SER A 199 -9.66 6.24 20.56
C SER A 199 -9.96 6.15 19.06
N GLN A 200 -9.50 7.13 18.27
CA GLN A 200 -9.64 7.09 16.81
C GLN A 200 -8.82 5.96 16.19
N GLN A 201 -7.60 5.71 16.69
CA GLN A 201 -6.80 4.58 16.21
C GLN A 201 -7.52 3.25 16.41
N ASP A 202 -8.18 3.07 17.55
CA ASP A 202 -8.91 1.83 17.87
C ASP A 202 -10.16 1.68 16.99
N GLU A 203 -10.90 2.76 16.73
CA GLU A 203 -12.01 2.79 15.76
C GLU A 203 -11.54 2.45 14.34
N ILE A 204 -10.41 3.00 13.92
CA ILE A 204 -9.82 2.72 12.61
C ILE A 204 -9.38 1.25 12.56
N LYS A 205 -8.70 0.74 13.59
CA LYS A 205 -8.29 -0.66 13.66
C LYS A 205 -9.48 -1.61 13.56
N PHE A 206 -10.56 -1.31 14.27
CA PHE A 206 -11.81 -2.07 14.17
C PHE A 206 -12.34 -2.11 12.74
N LEU A 207 -12.35 -0.97 12.05
CA LEU A 207 -12.79 -0.89 10.65
C LEU A 207 -11.90 -1.73 9.70
N PHE A 208 -10.58 -1.67 9.86
CA PHE A 208 -9.66 -2.49 9.06
C PHE A 208 -9.88 -4.00 9.30
N ASN A 209 -10.06 -4.39 10.57
CA ASN A 209 -10.36 -5.77 10.93
C ASN A 209 -11.69 -6.24 10.34
N GLN A 210 -12.74 -5.41 10.40
CA GLN A 210 -14.04 -5.74 9.83
C GLN A 210 -13.94 -5.98 8.32
N ILE A 211 -13.27 -5.09 7.58
CA ILE A 211 -13.11 -5.24 6.12
C ILE A 211 -12.25 -6.47 5.80
N SER A 212 -11.26 -6.80 6.64
CA SER A 212 -10.50 -8.05 6.52
C SER A 212 -11.40 -9.27 6.59
N GLN A 213 -12.26 -9.35 7.61
CA GLN A 213 -13.18 -10.48 7.78
C GLN A 213 -14.22 -10.55 6.65
N GLU A 214 -14.80 -9.43 6.25
CA GLU A 214 -15.70 -9.37 5.10
C GLU A 214 -15.02 -9.84 3.80
N THR A 215 -13.72 -9.55 3.64
CA THR A 215 -12.95 -10.00 2.46
C THR A 215 -12.76 -11.51 2.48
N ILE A 216 -12.44 -12.09 3.65
CA ILE A 216 -12.30 -13.53 3.85
C ILE A 216 -13.64 -14.24 3.55
N GLU A 217 -14.73 -13.76 4.14
CA GLU A 217 -16.08 -14.30 3.91
C GLU A 217 -16.47 -14.27 2.43
N LYS A 218 -16.22 -13.15 1.75
CA LYS A 218 -16.48 -13.04 0.30
C LYS A 218 -15.64 -14.02 -0.51
N ILE A 219 -14.41 -14.30 -0.11
CA ILE A 219 -13.57 -15.31 -0.78
C ILE A 219 -14.13 -16.71 -0.56
N TYR A 220 -14.58 -17.05 0.66
CA TYR A 220 -15.26 -18.32 0.92
C TYR A 220 -16.55 -18.47 0.12
N GLN A 221 -17.37 -17.41 0.06
CA GLN A 221 -18.59 -17.41 -0.75
C GLN A 221 -18.28 -17.59 -2.23
N LEU A 222 -17.25 -16.91 -2.75
CA LEU A 222 -16.80 -17.12 -4.12
C LEU A 222 -16.29 -18.54 -4.34
N ALA A 223 -15.61 -19.13 -3.37
CA ALA A 223 -15.13 -20.50 -3.45
C ALA A 223 -16.27 -21.52 -3.48
N SER A 224 -17.33 -21.32 -2.68
CA SER A 224 -18.47 -22.23 -2.61
C SER A 224 -19.40 -22.11 -3.82
N GLU A 225 -19.69 -20.88 -4.27
CA GLU A 225 -20.69 -20.64 -5.32
C GLU A 225 -20.08 -20.52 -6.73
N LYS A 226 -18.85 -20.00 -6.81
CA LYS A 226 -18.28 -19.46 -8.06
C LYS A 226 -16.77 -19.73 -8.19
N MET A 227 -16.30 -20.93 -7.83
CA MET A 227 -14.88 -21.30 -7.86
C MET A 227 -14.18 -20.99 -9.22
N ASN A 228 -14.92 -21.08 -10.33
CA ASN A 228 -14.41 -20.73 -11.66
C ASN A 228 -13.98 -19.26 -11.79
N VAL A 229 -14.60 -18.35 -11.03
CA VAL A 229 -14.22 -16.93 -10.96
C VAL A 229 -12.87 -16.76 -10.27
N LEU A 230 -12.64 -17.45 -9.14
CA LEU A 230 -11.35 -17.45 -8.44
C LEU A 230 -10.24 -18.03 -9.33
N LYS A 231 -10.50 -19.16 -9.99
CA LYS A 231 -9.58 -19.76 -10.98
C LYS A 231 -9.26 -18.78 -12.12
N ARG A 232 -10.26 -18.03 -12.60
CA ARG A 232 -10.06 -17.01 -13.64
C ARG A 232 -9.15 -15.88 -13.15
N PHE A 233 -9.34 -15.39 -11.92
CA PHE A 233 -8.47 -14.35 -11.36
C PHE A 233 -7.02 -14.85 -11.20
N ALA A 234 -6.83 -16.05 -10.65
CA ALA A 234 -5.52 -16.69 -10.54
C ALA A 234 -4.84 -16.85 -11.91
N LEU A 235 -5.60 -17.28 -12.94
CA LEU A 235 -5.10 -17.44 -14.30
C LEU A 235 -4.74 -16.11 -14.97
N MET A 236 -5.53 -15.06 -14.74
CA MET A 236 -5.22 -13.72 -15.26
C MET A 236 -3.91 -13.19 -14.67
N GLN A 237 -3.68 -13.45 -13.39
CA GLN A 237 -2.43 -13.11 -12.69
C GLN A 237 -1.23 -13.91 -13.23
N SER A 238 -1.39 -15.21 -13.52
CA SER A 238 -0.29 -16.02 -14.06
C SER A 238 0.06 -15.70 -15.52
N ARG A 239 -0.92 -15.38 -16.38
CA ARG A 239 -0.68 -15.02 -17.79
C ARG A 239 0.06 -13.69 -17.95
N ALA A 240 -0.16 -12.74 -17.04
CA ALA A 240 0.60 -11.49 -17.00
C ALA A 240 2.11 -11.72 -16.78
N ASN A 241 2.51 -12.86 -16.19
CA ASN A 241 3.92 -13.20 -15.93
C ASN A 241 4.62 -13.77 -17.16
N ASN A 242 3.89 -14.48 -18.04
CA ASN A 242 4.45 -15.19 -19.19
C ASN A 242 4.51 -14.33 -20.47
N SER A 243 4.06 -13.07 -20.42
CA SER A 243 4.06 -12.15 -21.56
C SER A 243 5.37 -11.36 -21.70
N ARG A 244 6.49 -11.89 -21.21
CA ARG A 244 7.83 -11.30 -21.24
C ARG A 244 8.84 -12.24 -21.87
#